data_AF-A0A2N9AWN3-F1
#
_entry.id   AF-A0A2N9AWN3-F1
#
_cell.length_a   1.000
_cell.length_b   1.000
_cell.length_c   1.000
_cell.angle_alpha   90.00
_cell.angle_beta   90.00
_cell.angle_gamma   90.00
#
_symmetry.space_group_name_H-M   'P 1'
#
loop_
_entity.id
_entity.type
_entity.pdbx_description
1 polymer ?
#
loop_
_entity_poly.entity_id
_entity_poly.type
_entity_poly.pdbx_seq_one_letter_code
_entity_poly.pdbx_strand_id
1 'polypeptide(L)'
;MRSFRAILILSAWALAAPSVAQEADRPGSPAKDAATIEACLKGKETSAQRRTCIGRVSGPCQETPDGSSTVGMMTCFDREHTVWDTLLNRAYREAMAGFDEAGKADLKSVQQTWLKFRAQACAWPGAGLSRRHHRRSAFG
;
A
#
# COMPACT_ATOMS: atom_id res chain seq x y z
N MET A 1 -10.96 1.31 71.54
CA MET A 1 -12.25 1.99 71.39
C MET A 1 -12.33 2.58 69.98
N ARG A 2 -13.35 2.16 69.20
CA ARG A 2 -14.10 2.93 68.17
C ARG A 2 -13.27 3.74 67.14
N SER A 3 -13.34 3.53 65.83
CA SER A 3 -14.54 3.28 65.02
C SER A 3 -14.22 2.76 63.63
N PHE A 4 -15.03 1.80 63.17
CA PHE A 4 -15.33 1.55 61.76
C PHE A 4 -16.03 2.78 61.15
N ARG A 5 -15.62 3.18 59.93
CA ARG A 5 -16.47 3.54 58.75
C ARG A 5 -15.74 4.52 57.84
N ALA A 6 -15.32 4.05 56.67
CA ALA A 6 -15.51 4.72 55.38
C ALA A 6 -14.95 3.83 54.27
N ILE A 7 -15.73 2.83 53.85
CA ILE A 7 -15.62 2.30 52.48
C ILE A 7 -16.20 3.41 51.60
N LEU A 8 -15.43 3.94 50.65
CA LEU A 8 -15.96 4.54 49.41
C LEU A 8 -14.81 4.69 48.38
N ILE A 9 -14.69 3.65 47.55
CA ILE A 9 -14.44 3.70 46.09
C ILE A 9 -13.36 4.71 45.62
N LEU A 10 -12.10 4.27 45.53
CA LEU A 10 -11.06 4.95 44.77
C LEU A 10 -10.74 4.14 43.50
N SER A 11 -11.54 4.42 42.48
CA SER A 11 -11.16 4.55 41.08
C SER A 11 -10.36 3.42 40.42
N ALA A 12 -11.07 2.51 39.77
CA ALA A 12 -10.56 1.76 38.63
C ALA A 12 -10.38 2.73 37.45
N TRP A 13 -9.17 3.28 37.28
CA TRP A 13 -8.75 3.90 36.02
C TRP A 13 -8.52 2.79 35.01
N ALA A 14 -9.58 2.41 34.31
CA ALA A 14 -9.45 1.68 33.06
C ALA A 14 -8.80 2.64 32.04
N LEU A 15 -7.50 2.47 31.81
CA LEU A 15 -6.82 3.01 30.63
C LEU A 15 -7.43 2.35 29.39
N ALA A 16 -8.53 2.91 28.90
CA ALA A 16 -8.99 2.69 27.54
C ALA A 16 -8.00 3.40 26.61
N ALA A 17 -6.87 2.74 26.33
CA ALA A 17 -5.98 3.16 25.26
C ALA A 17 -6.71 2.98 23.92
N PRO A 18 -6.69 3.97 23.02
CA PRO A 18 -7.25 3.80 21.69
C PRO A 18 -6.37 2.81 20.90
N SER A 19 -6.93 1.66 20.54
CA SER A 19 -6.26 0.50 19.91
C SER A 19 -5.72 0.73 18.49
N VAL A 20 -5.66 1.97 18.00
CA VAL A 20 -5.42 2.27 16.59
C VAL A 20 -3.95 2.20 16.18
N ALA A 21 -3.02 2.01 17.13
CA ALA A 21 -1.59 1.99 16.84
C ALA A 21 -1.04 0.60 16.43
N GLN A 22 -1.73 -0.50 16.76
CA GLN A 22 -1.17 -1.84 16.57
C GLN A 22 -1.42 -2.43 15.17
N GLU A 23 -2.40 -1.90 14.43
CA GLU A 23 -2.70 -2.35 13.06
C GLU A 23 -1.59 -1.97 12.06
N ALA A 24 -0.95 -0.81 12.29
CA ALA A 24 0.03 -0.24 11.38
C ALA A 24 1.37 -1.00 11.35
N ASP A 25 1.77 -1.66 12.45
CA ASP A 25 3.07 -2.36 12.54
C ASP A 25 2.95 -3.90 12.35
N ARG A 26 1.73 -4.42 12.17
CA ARG A 26 1.53 -5.84 11.92
C ARG A 26 2.31 -6.29 10.67
N PRO A 27 2.98 -7.46 10.69
CA PRO A 27 3.56 -8.04 9.48
C PRO A 27 2.50 -8.16 8.39
N GLY A 28 2.77 -7.59 7.22
CA GLY A 28 1.79 -7.52 6.14
C GLY A 28 0.90 -6.30 6.11
N SER A 29 1.11 -5.30 6.98
CA SER A 29 0.39 -4.03 6.88
C SER A 29 0.82 -3.24 5.62
N PRO A 30 -0.11 -2.51 4.97
CA PRO A 30 0.23 -1.66 3.82
C PRO A 30 1.32 -0.62 4.11
N ALA A 31 1.37 -0.11 5.35
CA ALA A 31 2.37 0.89 5.76
C ALA A 31 3.79 0.28 5.81
N LYS A 32 3.93 -0.93 6.35
CA LYS A 32 5.21 -1.62 6.44
C LYS A 32 5.71 -2.09 5.08
N ASP A 33 4.78 -2.49 4.21
CA ASP A 33 5.10 -2.85 2.84
C ASP A 33 5.54 -1.64 2.02
N ALA A 34 4.86 -0.49 2.16
CA ALA A 34 5.28 0.76 1.54
C ALA A 34 6.69 1.15 2.00
N ALA A 35 6.95 1.11 3.32
CA ALA A 35 8.27 1.40 3.86
C ALA A 35 9.35 0.44 3.33
N THR A 36 9.02 -0.84 3.12
CA THR A 36 9.94 -1.83 2.53
C THR A 36 10.35 -1.45 1.11
N ILE A 37 9.38 -1.03 0.28
CA ILE A 37 9.64 -0.62 -1.10
C ILE A 37 10.39 0.72 -1.14
N GLU A 38 9.98 1.71 -0.35
CA GLU A 38 10.63 3.01 -0.25
C GLU A 38 12.09 2.91 0.22
N ALA A 39 12.36 2.08 1.24
CA ALA A 39 13.70 1.79 1.69
C ALA A 39 14.55 1.16 0.58
N CYS A 40 13.96 0.28 -0.24
CA CYS A 40 14.64 -0.24 -1.41
C CYS A 40 14.94 0.84 -2.45
N LEU A 41 14.00 1.75 -2.72
CA LEU A 41 14.15 2.79 -3.75
C LEU A 41 15.22 3.84 -3.41
N LYS A 42 15.55 4.04 -2.13
CA LYS A 42 16.52 5.03 -1.68
C LYS A 42 17.89 4.87 -2.39
N GLY A 43 18.35 5.94 -3.04
CA GLY A 43 19.63 5.98 -3.76
C GLY A 43 19.65 5.24 -5.11
N LYS A 44 18.48 4.79 -5.61
CA LYS A 44 18.35 4.17 -6.94
C LYS A 44 17.91 5.23 -7.96
N GLU A 45 18.87 5.75 -8.71
CA GLU A 45 18.64 6.86 -9.65
C GLU A 45 18.05 6.39 -10.98
N THR A 46 18.50 5.24 -11.49
CA THR A 46 18.07 4.74 -12.80
C THR A 46 16.82 3.87 -12.71
N SER A 47 16.04 3.82 -13.80
CA SER A 47 14.90 2.90 -13.91
C SER A 47 15.32 1.43 -13.78
N ALA A 48 16.51 1.06 -14.27
CA ALA A 48 17.06 -0.28 -14.12
C ALA A 48 17.31 -0.62 -12.64
N GLN A 49 17.95 0.29 -11.88
CA GLN A 49 18.14 0.10 -10.45
C GLN A 49 16.80 0.02 -9.72
N ARG A 50 15.87 0.94 -9.96
CA ARG A 50 14.56 0.95 -9.28
C ARG A 50 13.75 -0.34 -9.52
N ARG A 51 13.83 -0.93 -10.71
CA ARG A 51 13.19 -2.22 -11.02
C ARG A 51 13.68 -3.40 -10.15
N THR A 52 14.87 -3.31 -9.55
CA THR A 52 15.37 -4.33 -8.59
C THR A 52 14.60 -4.36 -7.26
N CYS A 53 13.68 -3.40 -7.05
CA CYS A 53 12.77 -3.37 -5.90
C CYS A 53 11.44 -4.11 -6.14
N ILE A 54 11.18 -4.55 -7.37
CA ILE A 54 10.03 -5.42 -7.65
C ILE A 54 10.28 -6.76 -6.96
N GLY A 55 9.29 -7.27 -6.24
CA GLY A 55 9.36 -8.52 -5.51
C GLY A 55 9.73 -8.38 -4.03
N ARG A 56 9.99 -7.18 -3.52
CA ARG A 56 10.41 -7.00 -2.11
C ARG A 56 9.32 -7.28 -1.09
N VAL A 57 8.06 -7.23 -1.51
CA VAL A 57 6.90 -7.57 -0.66
C VAL A 57 6.38 -8.96 -1.05
N SER A 58 6.18 -9.21 -2.35
CA SER A 58 5.60 -10.45 -2.84
C SER A 58 6.55 -11.65 -2.70
N GLY A 59 7.88 -11.47 -2.83
CA GLY A 59 8.85 -12.56 -2.72
C GLY A 59 8.81 -13.24 -1.35
N PRO A 60 9.09 -12.52 -0.24
CA PRO A 60 8.99 -13.09 1.10
C PRO A 60 7.59 -13.60 1.46
N CYS A 61 6.53 -13.00 0.90
CA CYS A 61 5.16 -13.46 1.07
C CYS A 61 4.96 -14.87 0.49
N GLN A 62 5.57 -15.18 -0.66
CA GLN A 62 5.43 -16.48 -1.34
C GLN A 62 6.14 -17.63 -0.60
N GLU A 63 7.14 -17.31 0.23
CA GLU A 63 7.85 -18.30 1.05
C GLU A 63 7.04 -18.75 2.29
N THR A 64 5.87 -18.16 2.52
CA THR A 64 4.98 -18.57 3.61
C THR A 64 4.14 -19.78 3.19
N PRO A 65 3.67 -20.62 4.14
CA PRO A 65 2.78 -21.73 3.83
C PRO A 65 1.54 -21.29 3.04
N ASP A 66 0.94 -20.14 3.40
CA ASP A 66 -0.25 -19.60 2.74
C ASP A 66 0.08 -19.01 1.35
N GLY A 67 1.27 -18.44 1.18
CA GLY A 67 1.71 -17.75 -0.04
C GLY A 67 2.29 -18.66 -1.13
N SER A 68 2.65 -19.90 -0.80
CA SER A 68 3.33 -20.81 -1.74
C SER A 68 2.38 -21.50 -2.74
N SER A 69 1.07 -21.51 -2.46
CA SER A 69 0.06 -22.00 -3.41
C SER A 69 -0.13 -21.03 -4.58
N THR A 70 -0.65 -21.48 -5.72
CA THR A 70 -0.94 -20.58 -6.87
C THR A 70 -1.86 -19.42 -6.49
N VAL A 71 -2.88 -19.67 -5.68
CA VAL A 71 -3.78 -18.62 -5.19
C VAL A 71 -3.05 -17.70 -4.22
N GLY A 72 -2.24 -18.26 -3.31
CA GLY A 72 -1.39 -17.52 -2.39
C GLY A 72 -0.41 -16.58 -3.10
N MET A 73 0.26 -17.06 -4.15
CA MET A 73 1.18 -16.25 -4.96
C MET A 73 0.43 -15.07 -5.60
N MET A 74 -0.76 -15.29 -6.15
CA MET A 74 -1.60 -14.22 -6.69
C MET A 74 -1.97 -13.18 -5.63
N THR A 75 -2.30 -13.61 -4.41
CA THR A 75 -2.55 -12.70 -3.28
C THR A 75 -1.29 -11.92 -2.88
N CYS A 76 -0.11 -12.55 -2.90
CA CYS A 76 1.17 -11.89 -2.64
C CYS A 76 1.50 -10.83 -3.71
N PHE A 77 1.24 -11.12 -4.99
CA PHE A 77 1.41 -10.14 -6.07
C PHE A 77 0.41 -8.99 -5.96
N ASP A 78 -0.85 -9.24 -5.63
CA ASP A 78 -1.86 -8.20 -5.45
C ASP A 78 -1.54 -7.27 -4.27
N ARG A 79 -1.01 -7.83 -3.18
CA ARG A 79 -0.50 -7.07 -2.03
C ARG A 79 0.61 -6.11 -2.44
N GLU A 80 1.63 -6.58 -3.15
CA GLU A 80 2.71 -5.71 -3.64
C GLU A 80 2.20 -4.69 -4.67
N HIS A 81 1.32 -5.11 -5.59
CA HIS A 81 0.72 -4.23 -6.58
C HIS A 81 -0.05 -3.06 -5.93
N THR A 82 -0.82 -3.32 -4.88
CA THR A 82 -1.55 -2.29 -4.12
C THR A 82 -0.62 -1.24 -3.52
N VAL A 83 0.56 -1.68 -3.04
CA VAL A 83 1.58 -0.77 -2.51
C VAL A 83 2.17 0.08 -3.64
N TRP A 84 2.52 -0.53 -4.78
CA TRP A 84 3.00 0.22 -5.94
C TRP A 84 1.99 1.25 -6.46
N ASP A 85 0.70 0.93 -6.49
CA ASP A 85 -0.35 1.89 -6.90
C ASP A 85 -0.43 3.07 -5.89
N THR A 86 -0.33 2.78 -4.60
CA THR A 86 -0.29 3.81 -3.55
C THR A 86 0.89 4.76 -3.73
N LEU A 87 2.10 4.22 -3.96
CA LEU A 87 3.32 5.00 -4.16
C LEU A 87 3.25 5.82 -5.46
N LEU A 88 2.74 5.23 -6.54
CA LEU A 88 2.54 5.92 -7.82
C LEU A 88 1.63 7.14 -7.65
N ASN A 89 0.51 6.98 -6.92
CA ASN A 89 -0.45 8.05 -6.71
C ASN A 89 0.11 9.18 -5.82
N ARG A 90 0.97 8.84 -4.86
CA ARG A 90 1.71 9.83 -4.09
C ARG A 90 2.67 10.61 -4.98
N ALA A 91 3.50 9.91 -5.75
CA ALA A 91 4.47 10.53 -6.67
C ALA A 91 3.77 11.42 -7.72
N TYR A 92 2.60 11.01 -8.23
CA TYR A 92 1.80 11.84 -9.13
C TYR A 92 1.36 13.15 -8.47
N ARG A 93 0.87 13.12 -7.22
CA ARG A 93 0.47 14.35 -6.50
C ARG A 93 1.66 15.26 -6.22
N GLU A 94 2.80 14.69 -5.85
CA GLU A 94 4.05 15.44 -5.64
C GLU A 94 4.52 16.10 -6.94
N ALA A 95 4.48 15.37 -8.05
CA ALA A 95 4.81 15.93 -9.37
C ALA A 95 3.86 17.07 -9.77
N MET A 96 2.55 16.90 -9.57
CA MET A 96 1.54 17.94 -9.84
C MET A 96 1.79 19.24 -9.07
N ALA A 97 2.34 19.15 -7.85
CA ALA A 97 2.66 20.32 -7.03
C ALA A 97 3.84 21.15 -7.60
N GLY A 98 4.68 20.56 -8.46
CA GLY A 98 5.83 21.22 -9.07
C GLY A 98 5.55 21.93 -10.39
N PHE A 99 4.33 21.82 -10.94
CA PHE A 99 3.95 22.44 -12.21
C PHE A 99 2.99 23.62 -12.02
N ASP A 100 2.98 24.54 -12.99
CA ASP A 100 1.94 25.55 -13.15
C ASP A 100 0.65 24.92 -13.73
N GLU A 101 -0.39 25.72 -13.96
CA GLU A 101 -1.68 25.19 -14.43
C GLU A 101 -1.59 24.53 -15.83
N ALA A 102 -0.73 25.05 -16.71
CA ALA A 102 -0.49 24.45 -18.02
C ALA A 102 0.20 23.09 -17.87
N GLY A 103 1.30 23.01 -17.11
CA GLY A 103 2.01 21.76 -16.85
C GLY A 103 1.17 20.72 -16.10
N LYS A 104 0.30 21.14 -15.18
CA LYS A 104 -0.68 20.26 -14.51
C LYS A 104 -1.68 19.68 -15.51
N ALA A 105 -2.17 20.49 -16.45
CA ALA A 105 -3.08 20.02 -17.50
C ALA A 105 -2.39 18.98 -18.40
N ASP A 106 -1.15 19.23 -18.80
CA ASP A 106 -0.35 18.31 -19.59
C ASP A 106 -0.08 17.00 -18.84
N LEU A 107 0.38 17.06 -17.59
CA LEU A 107 0.65 15.88 -16.77
C LEU A 107 -0.62 15.04 -16.55
N LYS A 108 -1.77 15.69 -16.32
CA LYS A 108 -3.06 14.99 -16.23
C LYS A 108 -3.41 14.27 -17.52
N SER A 109 -3.20 14.89 -18.68
CA SER A 109 -3.45 14.30 -20.00
C SER A 109 -2.56 13.07 -20.25
N VAL A 110 -1.26 13.18 -19.93
CA VAL A 110 -0.29 12.07 -20.00
C VAL A 110 -0.73 10.91 -19.11
N GLN A 111 -1.09 11.19 -17.85
CA GLN A 111 -1.51 10.16 -16.90
C GLN A 111 -2.78 9.45 -17.36
N GLN A 112 -3.78 10.18 -17.87
CA GLN A 112 -5.00 9.58 -18.42
C GLN A 112 -4.71 8.67 -19.61
N THR A 113 -3.78 9.07 -20.49
CA THR A 113 -3.36 8.27 -21.64
C THR A 113 -2.66 6.99 -21.19
N TRP A 114 -1.75 7.10 -20.22
CA TRP A 114 -1.08 5.93 -19.63
C TRP A 114 -2.06 4.95 -18.97
N LEU A 115 -3.07 5.45 -18.24
CA LEU A 115 -4.10 4.60 -17.63
C LEU A 115 -4.88 3.80 -18.68
N LYS A 116 -5.23 4.42 -19.82
CA LYS A 116 -5.89 3.73 -20.94
C LYS A 116 -4.99 2.64 -21.52
N PHE A 117 -3.73 2.95 -21.77
CA PHE A 117 -2.74 1.97 -22.22
C PHE A 117 -2.63 0.79 -21.24
N ARG A 118 -2.44 1.06 -19.95
CA ARG A 118 -2.35 0.03 -18.89
C ARG A 118 -3.58 -0.87 -18.89
N ALA A 119 -4.78 -0.28 -18.93
CA ALA A 119 -6.03 -1.04 -18.95
C ALA A 119 -6.13 -1.95 -20.19
N GLN A 120 -5.75 -1.46 -21.37
CA GLN A 120 -5.75 -2.24 -22.61
C GLN A 120 -4.69 -3.35 -22.59
N ALA A 121 -3.48 -3.04 -22.09
CA ALA A 121 -2.39 -4.01 -21.97
C ALA A 121 -2.77 -5.17 -21.05
N CYS A 122 -3.41 -4.90 -19.90
CA CYS A 122 -3.89 -5.94 -18.99
C CYS A 122 -5.06 -6.76 -19.56
N ALA A 123 -5.91 -6.15 -20.39
CA ALA A 123 -7.03 -6.85 -21.04
C ALA A 123 -6.60 -7.66 -22.27
N TRP A 124 -5.38 -7.46 -22.77
CA TRP A 124 -4.85 -8.19 -23.92
C TRP A 124 -4.83 -9.70 -23.62
N PRO A 125 -5.43 -10.56 -24.46
CA PRO A 125 -5.58 -11.99 -24.18
C PRO A 125 -4.28 -12.73 -23.89
N GLY A 126 -3.14 -12.25 -24.40
CA GLY A 126 -1.81 -12.78 -24.09
C GLY A 126 -1.25 -12.40 -22.72
N ALA A 127 -1.91 -11.51 -21.96
CA ALA A 127 -1.47 -11.04 -20.65
C ALA A 127 -2.08 -11.82 -19.46
N GLY A 128 -2.94 -12.82 -19.72
CA GLY A 128 -3.34 -13.82 -18.72
C GLY A 128 -4.24 -13.36 -17.55
N LEU A 129 -4.67 -12.09 -17.48
CA LEU A 129 -5.49 -11.59 -16.37
C LEU A 129 -6.94 -11.33 -16.81
N SER A 130 -7.84 -12.25 -16.43
CA SER A 130 -9.29 -12.09 -16.54
C SER A 130 -9.74 -10.81 -15.82
N ARG A 131 -10.65 -10.04 -16.45
CA ARG A 131 -11.15 -8.70 -16.10
C ARG A 131 -11.79 -8.51 -14.69
N ARG A 132 -11.54 -9.38 -13.70
CA ARG A 132 -12.31 -9.44 -12.46
C ARG A 132 -11.79 -8.59 -11.28
N HIS A 133 -10.53 -8.12 -11.27
CA HIS A 133 -9.99 -7.43 -10.08
C HIS A 133 -9.70 -5.93 -10.20
N HIS A 134 -9.71 -5.32 -11.39
CA HIS A 134 -9.37 -3.90 -11.53
C HIS A 134 -10.47 -2.89 -11.19
N ARG A 135 -11.64 -3.34 -10.71
CA ARG A 135 -12.75 -2.43 -10.36
C ARG A 135 -12.58 -1.73 -8.99
N ARG A 136 -11.36 -1.70 -8.41
CA ARG A 136 -11.04 -1.00 -7.15
C ARG A 136 -10.08 0.19 -7.28
N SER A 137 -9.50 0.45 -8.44
CA SER A 137 -8.79 1.73 -8.67
C SER A 137 -9.81 2.83 -9.00
N ALA A 138 -10.72 3.10 -8.07
CA ALA A 138 -11.55 4.29 -8.10
C ALA A 138 -10.68 5.46 -7.62
N PHE A 139 -10.12 6.19 -8.58
CA PHE A 139 -9.69 7.56 -8.36
C PHE A 139 -10.94 8.42 -8.20
N GLY A 140 -11.38 8.58 -6.95
CA GLY A 140 -12.17 9.72 -6.51
C GLY A 140 -11.22 10.83 -6.05
#